data_AF-A0A1M3CE24-F1
#
_entry.id   AF-A0A1M3CE24-F1
#
_cell.length_a   1.000
_cell.length_b   1.000
_cell.length_c   1.000
_cell.angle_alpha   90.00
_cell.angle_beta   90.00
_cell.angle_gamma   90.00
#
_symmetry.space_group_name_H-M   'P 1'
#
loop_
_entity.id
_entity.type
_entity.pdbx_description
1 polymer ?
#
loop_
_entity_poly.entity_id
_entity_poly.type
_entity_poly.pdbx_seq_one_letter_code
_entity_poly.pdbx_strand_id
1 'polypeptide(L)'
;MTSRSLSWMLLIVIACALRHGAALAQDVPGIEICTAEKKMERRTSCLQSNVNFLQTAVTKLSVDSGQKIDAANRRIESLESMVAELRKTVAELQEAQKKPQPPVKEGGKDNVKESGK
;
A
#
# COMPACT_ATOMS: atom_id res chain seq x y z
N MET A 1 -1.43 -3.49 24.82
CA MET A 1 -0.77 -3.74 23.51
C MET A 1 -0.26 -5.17 23.49
N THR A 2 -0.66 -5.98 22.50
CA THR A 2 -0.25 -7.38 22.41
C THR A 2 1.22 -7.48 21.98
N SER A 3 1.95 -8.46 22.52
CA SER A 3 3.39 -8.69 22.21
C SER A 3 3.68 -8.73 20.69
N ARG A 4 2.73 -9.25 19.89
CA ARG A 4 2.76 -9.24 18.42
C ARG A 4 2.80 -7.83 17.81
N SER A 5 2.03 -6.89 18.36
CA SER A 5 1.98 -5.51 17.87
C SER A 5 3.28 -4.76 18.17
N LEU A 6 3.92 -5.07 19.31
CA LEU A 6 5.21 -4.49 19.69
C LEU A 6 6.34 -5.00 18.79
N SER A 7 6.32 -6.30 18.43
CA SER A 7 7.28 -6.89 17.48
C SER A 7 7.19 -6.26 16.09
N TRP A 8 5.98 -6.03 15.57
CA TRP A 8 5.80 -5.38 14.26
C TRP A 8 6.24 -3.91 14.26
N MET A 9 5.93 -3.17 15.33
CA MET A 9 6.45 -1.81 15.53
C MET A 9 7.98 -1.79 15.53
N LEU A 10 8.61 -2.73 16.24
CA LEU A 10 10.07 -2.81 16.31
C LEU A 10 10.70 -3.12 14.93
N LEU A 11 10.10 -4.03 14.16
CA LEU A 11 10.55 -4.36 12.81
C LEU A 11 10.44 -3.16 11.84
N ILE A 12 9.35 -2.39 11.92
CA ILE A 12 9.15 -1.19 11.11
C ILE A 12 10.21 -0.11 11.45
N VAL A 13 10.48 0.10 12.74
CA VAL A 13 11.49 1.07 13.20
C VAL A 13 12.89 0.67 12.73
N ILE A 14 13.26 -0.61 12.85
CA ILE A 14 14.55 -1.14 12.38
C ILE A 14 14.68 -0.99 10.86
N ALA A 15 13.63 -1.29 10.09
CA ALA A 15 13.62 -1.12 8.64
C ALA A 15 13.77 0.34 8.21
N CYS A 16 13.14 1.29 8.92
CA CYS A 16 13.31 2.71 8.68
C CYS A 16 14.73 3.21 9.03
N ALA A 17 15.33 2.71 10.12
CA ALA A 17 16.69 3.05 10.50
C ALA A 17 17.72 2.53 9.48
N LEU A 18 17.54 1.32 8.97
CA LEU A 18 18.38 0.72 7.92
C LEU A 18 18.25 1.41 6.56
N ARG A 19 17.16 2.15 6.32
CA ARG A 19 16.95 2.93 5.08
C ARG A 19 17.79 4.20 5.00
N HIS A 20 18.26 4.72 6.13
CA HIS A 20 19.16 5.87 6.19
C HIS A 20 20.60 5.39 5.97
N GLY A 21 20.88 4.88 4.77
CA GLY A 21 22.24 4.55 4.34
C GLY A 21 23.12 5.80 4.37
N ALA A 22 24.43 5.59 4.57
CA ALA A 22 25.44 6.64 4.47
C ALA A 22 25.18 7.48 3.21
N ALA A 23 25.24 8.80 3.33
CA ALA A 23 25.10 9.69 2.18
C ALA A 23 26.32 9.52 1.27
N LEU A 24 26.30 8.49 0.42
CA LEU A 24 27.12 8.43 -0.78
C LEU A 24 26.79 9.72 -1.53
N ALA A 25 27.83 10.46 -1.93
CA ALA A 25 27.63 11.67 -2.71
C ALA A 25 26.69 11.35 -3.88
N GLN A 26 25.57 12.07 -3.96
CA GLN A 26 24.66 11.92 -5.09
C GLN A 26 25.38 12.49 -6.30
N ASP A 27 25.59 11.65 -7.30
CA ASP A 27 26.24 12.10 -8.52
C ASP A 27 25.37 13.17 -9.18
N VAL A 28 25.98 14.33 -9.45
CA VAL A 28 25.30 15.45 -10.08
C VAL A 28 25.61 15.32 -11.57
N PRO A 29 24.66 14.83 -12.39
CA PRO A 29 24.96 14.49 -13.78
C PRO A 29 25.50 15.70 -14.53
N GLY A 30 26.67 15.57 -15.16
CA GLY A 30 27.32 16.62 -15.94
C GLY A 30 28.19 17.59 -15.13
N ILE A 31 28.28 17.43 -13.79
CA ILE A 31 29.16 18.27 -12.97
C ILE A 31 30.64 18.00 -13.26
N GLU A 32 30.98 16.77 -13.63
CA GLU A 32 32.29 16.33 -14.07
C GLU A 32 32.74 17.08 -15.33
N ILE A 33 31.81 17.39 -16.23
CA ILE A 33 32.06 18.16 -17.45
C ILE A 33 32.24 19.65 -17.09
N CYS A 34 31.35 20.20 -16.26
CA CYS A 34 31.43 21.62 -15.90
C CYS A 34 32.66 21.95 -15.04
N THR A 35 33.14 21.03 -14.21
CA THR A 35 34.33 21.21 -13.36
C THR A 35 35.63 21.01 -14.13
N ALA A 36 35.63 20.22 -15.21
CA ALA A 36 36.78 20.08 -16.12
C ALA A 36 37.06 21.35 -16.94
N GLU A 37 36.08 22.25 -17.09
CA GLU A 37 36.24 23.51 -17.82
C GLU A 37 37.16 24.48 -17.08
N LYS A 38 38.13 25.04 -17.83
CA LYS A 38 39.20 25.91 -17.32
C LYS A 38 38.90 27.38 -17.55
N LYS A 39 38.10 27.73 -18.57
CA LYS A 39 37.67 29.11 -18.81
C LYS A 39 36.50 29.47 -17.90
N MET A 40 36.63 30.55 -17.13
CA MET A 40 35.64 30.94 -16.12
C MET A 40 34.26 31.23 -16.73
N GLU A 41 34.22 31.80 -17.93
CA GLU A 41 32.97 32.11 -18.64
C GLU A 41 32.23 30.83 -19.06
N ARG A 42 32.96 29.85 -19.62
CA ARG A 42 32.38 28.56 -20.01
C ARG A 42 31.98 27.71 -18.80
N ARG A 43 32.78 27.74 -17.73
CA ARG A 43 32.45 27.05 -16.47
C ARG A 43 31.14 27.59 -15.90
N THR A 44 30.99 28.91 -15.83
CA THR A 44 29.77 29.55 -15.33
C THR A 44 28.56 29.20 -16.17
N SER A 45 28.69 29.27 -17.51
CA SER A 45 27.61 28.90 -18.44
C SER A 45 27.21 27.41 -18.31
N CYS A 46 28.18 26.51 -18.20
CA CYS A 46 27.93 25.09 -17.99
C CYS A 46 27.17 24.85 -16.68
N LEU A 47 27.67 25.40 -15.56
CA LEU A 47 27.04 25.28 -14.25
C LEU A 47 25.62 25.84 -14.24
N GLN A 48 25.37 26.96 -14.92
CA GLN A 48 24.03 27.53 -15.03
C GLN A 48 23.05 26.58 -15.74
N SER A 49 23.48 25.98 -16.86
CA SER A 49 22.66 25.01 -17.58
C SER A 49 22.42 23.74 -16.76
N ASN A 50 23.43 23.31 -15.98
CA ASN A 50 23.34 22.17 -15.07
C ASN A 50 22.31 22.42 -13.95
N VAL A 51 22.35 23.61 -13.32
CA VAL A 51 21.38 24.00 -12.29
C VAL A 51 19.96 24.02 -12.85
N ASN A 52 19.76 24.54 -14.06
CA ASN A 52 18.43 24.53 -14.71
C ASN A 52 17.93 23.10 -14.97
N PHE A 53 18.82 22.22 -15.46
CA PHE A 53 18.50 20.80 -15.63
C PHE A 53 18.11 20.15 -14.30
N LEU A 54 18.90 20.36 -13.24
CA LEU A 54 18.62 19.81 -11.92
C LEU A 54 17.31 20.33 -11.33
N GLN A 55 17.04 21.63 -11.43
CA GLN A 55 15.76 22.20 -10.99
C GLN A 55 14.60 21.53 -11.70
N THR A 56 14.68 21.39 -13.03
CA THR A 56 13.65 20.71 -13.83
C THR A 56 13.48 19.26 -13.39
N ALA A 57 14.57 18.53 -13.17
CA ALA A 57 14.55 17.14 -12.73
C ALA A 57 13.93 16.97 -11.32
N VAL A 58 14.33 17.83 -10.37
CA VAL A 58 13.80 17.84 -9.00
C VAL A 58 12.31 18.16 -9.00
N THR A 59 11.87 19.16 -9.76
CA THR A 59 10.44 19.48 -9.90
C THR A 59 9.67 18.30 -10.48
N LYS A 60 10.18 17.66 -11.52
CA LYS A 60 9.54 16.48 -12.12
C LYS A 60 9.42 15.33 -11.12
N LEU A 61 10.49 15.03 -10.38
CA LEU A 61 10.49 13.98 -9.37
C LEU A 61 9.52 14.29 -8.22
N SER A 62 9.44 15.55 -7.81
CA SER A 62 8.51 16.01 -6.77
C SER A 62 7.06 15.82 -7.20
N VAL A 63 6.72 16.21 -8.45
CA VAL A 63 5.37 16.01 -9.01
C VAL A 63 5.03 14.53 -9.14
N ASP A 64 5.93 13.72 -9.71
CA ASP A 64 5.73 12.27 -9.87
C ASP A 64 5.53 11.57 -8.52
N SER A 65 6.31 11.96 -7.51
CA SER A 65 6.17 11.43 -6.15
C SER A 65 4.83 11.84 -5.53
N GLY A 66 4.40 13.10 -5.69
CA GLY A 66 3.09 13.56 -5.26
C GLY A 66 1.94 12.77 -5.90
N GLN A 67 1.99 12.58 -7.22
CA GLN A 67 0.99 11.79 -7.94
C GLN A 67 0.92 10.33 -7.46
N LYS A 68 2.06 9.72 -7.14
CA LYS A 68 2.11 8.37 -6.57
C LYS A 68 1.46 8.30 -5.19
N ILE A 69 1.69 9.31 -4.34
CA ILE A 69 1.06 9.42 -3.02
C ILE A 69 -0.46 9.57 -3.16
N ASP A 70 -0.92 10.46 -4.05
CA ASP A 70 -2.35 10.65 -4.29
C ASP A 70 -3.03 9.40 -4.83
N ALA A 71 -2.39 8.69 -5.76
CA ALA A 71 -2.88 7.42 -6.28
C ALA A 71 -2.94 6.34 -5.18
N ALA A 72 -1.94 6.29 -4.28
CA ALA A 72 -1.94 5.38 -3.15
C ALA A 72 -3.07 5.71 -2.15
N ASN A 73 -3.31 6.98 -1.85
CA ASN A 73 -4.39 7.42 -0.97
C ASN A 73 -5.76 7.01 -1.51
N ARG A 74 -6.01 7.18 -2.82
CA ARG A 74 -7.26 6.70 -3.44
C ARG A 74 -7.43 5.18 -3.32
N ARG A 75 -6.34 4.42 -3.40
CA ARG A 75 -6.38 2.95 -3.18
C ARG A 75 -6.70 2.62 -1.73
N ILE A 76 -6.16 3.39 -0.78
CA ILE A 76 -6.46 3.23 0.65
C ILE A 76 -7.95 3.46 0.90
N GLU A 77 -8.52 4.56 0.39
CA GLU A 77 -9.96 4.86 0.53
C GLU A 77 -10.83 3.74 -0.06
N SER A 78 -10.48 3.23 -1.25
CA SER A 78 -11.18 2.10 -1.86
C SER A 78 -11.07 0.83 -0.99
N LEU A 79 -9.89 0.50 -0.46
CA LEU A 79 -9.69 -0.63 0.43
C LEU A 79 -10.48 -0.48 1.74
N GLU A 80 -10.51 0.71 2.33
CA GLU A 80 -11.28 0.99 3.54
C GLU A 80 -12.78 0.78 3.31
N SER A 81 -13.31 1.22 2.17
CA SER A 81 -14.70 0.99 1.81
C SER A 81 -15.04 -0.50 1.65
N MET A 82 -14.17 -1.28 0.98
CA MET A 82 -14.33 -2.73 0.84
C MET A 82 -14.24 -3.44 2.20
N VAL A 83 -13.33 -3.02 3.08
CA VAL A 83 -13.24 -3.56 4.45
C VAL A 83 -14.50 -3.26 5.25
N ALA A 84 -15.06 -2.06 5.12
CA ALA A 84 -16.32 -1.69 5.79
C ALA A 84 -17.50 -2.53 5.26
N GLU A 85 -17.58 -2.76 3.96
CA GLU A 85 -18.59 -3.62 3.34
C GLU A 85 -18.44 -5.08 3.79
N LEU A 86 -17.24 -5.64 3.71
CA LEU A 86 -16.96 -6.99 4.19
C LEU A 86 -17.33 -7.15 5.67
N ARG A 87 -17.01 -6.17 6.53
CA ARG A 87 -17.43 -6.20 7.94
C ARG A 87 -18.95 -6.26 8.11
N LYS A 88 -19.72 -5.55 7.27
CA LYS A 88 -21.19 -5.64 7.29
C LYS A 88 -21.67 -7.03 6.89
N THR A 89 -21.15 -7.59 5.79
CA THR A 89 -21.53 -8.94 5.34
C THR A 89 -21.22 -10.01 6.40
N VAL A 90 -20.08 -9.90 7.09
CA VAL A 90 -19.71 -10.80 8.20
C VAL A 90 -20.70 -10.65 9.36
N ALA A 91 -21.09 -9.44 9.72
CA ALA A 91 -22.09 -9.22 10.77
C ALA A 91 -23.45 -9.84 10.39
N GLU A 92 -23.91 -9.64 9.16
CA GLU A 92 -25.15 -10.24 8.65
C GLU A 92 -25.12 -11.78 8.67
N LEU A 93 -24.02 -12.39 8.24
CA LEU A 93 -23.84 -13.84 8.26
C LEU A 93 -23.76 -14.40 9.69
N GLN A 94 -23.14 -13.68 10.62
CA GLN A 94 -23.11 -14.06 12.03
C GLN A 94 -24.51 -14.02 12.65
N GLU A 95 -25.31 -13.00 12.32
CA GLU A 95 -26.70 -12.90 12.78
C GLU A 95 -27.60 -13.96 12.12
N ALA A 96 -27.37 -14.31 10.85
CA ALA A 96 -28.08 -15.39 10.15
C ALA A 96 -27.77 -16.77 10.76
N GLN A 97 -26.53 -17.02 11.20
CA GLN A 97 -26.17 -18.26 11.91
C GLN A 97 -26.80 -18.37 13.31
N LYS A 98 -27.05 -17.24 13.98
CA LYS A 98 -27.68 -17.22 15.31
C LYS A 98 -29.19 -17.46 15.27
N LYS A 99 -29.85 -17.32 14.11
CA LYS A 99 -31.26 -17.68 13.95
C LYS A 99 -31.39 -19.20 13.83
N PRO A 100 -32.16 -19.88 14.71
CA PRO A 100 -32.38 -21.32 14.60
C PRO A 100 -33.01 -21.65 13.25
N GLN A 101 -32.49 -22.68 12.56
CA GLN A 101 -33.18 -23.30 11.44
C GLN A 101 -34.58 -23.72 11.92
N PRO A 102 -35.68 -23.39 11.21
CA PRO A 102 -36.98 -23.93 11.56
C PRO A 102 -36.90 -25.46 11.49
N PRO A 103 -37.46 -26.18 12.48
CA PRO A 103 -37.37 -27.63 12.52
C PRO A 103 -37.93 -28.21 11.22
N VAL A 104 -37.13 -29.02 10.55
CA VAL A 104 -37.63 -29.96 9.54
C VAL A 104 -38.71 -30.76 10.26
N LYS A 105 -39.96 -30.57 9.86
CA LYS A 105 -41.08 -31.36 10.36
C LYS A 105 -40.85 -32.79 9.90
N GLU A 106 -40.33 -33.63 10.81
CA GLU A 106 -40.64 -35.04 10.81
C GLU A 106 -42.16 -35.18 10.99
N GLY A 107 -42.85 -35.48 9.90
CA GLY A 107 -44.22 -35.99 9.91
C GLY A 107 -44.20 -37.43 9.47
N GLY A 108 -44.02 -38.36 10.41
CA GLY A 108 -44.09 -39.80 10.17
C GLY A 108 -45.50 -40.36 10.33
N LYS A 109 -45.82 -41.33 9.45
CA LYS A 109 -46.80 -42.46 9.55
C LYS A 109 -48.29 -42.05 9.49
N ASP A 110 -49.19 -42.73 8.77
CA ASP A 110 -49.50 -44.18 8.66
C ASP A 110 -49.97 -44.58 7.24
N ASN A 111 -49.75 -45.77 6.67
CA ASN A 111 -50.38 -47.05 7.09
C ASN A 111 -49.71 -48.29 6.45
N VAL A 112 -49.82 -49.39 7.19
CA VAL A 112 -49.40 -50.77 6.93
C VAL A 112 -50.46 -51.55 6.12
N LYS A 113 -50.02 -52.37 5.14
CA LYS A 113 -50.51 -53.72 4.73
C LYS A 113 -49.83 -54.09 3.40
N GLU A 114 -49.47 -55.30 3.02
CA GLU A 114 -49.73 -56.67 3.48
C GLU A 114 -48.74 -57.60 2.74
N SER A 115 -48.52 -58.77 3.32
CA SER A 115 -47.61 -59.86 2.94
C SER A 115 -47.71 -60.43 1.51
N GLY A 116 -46.57 -60.95 1.04
CA GLY A 116 -46.46 -62.33 0.54
C GLY A 116 -46.68 -62.61 -0.95
N LYS A 117 -45.58 -62.80 -1.69
CA LYS A 117 -45.14 -64.08 -2.30
C LYS A 117 -43.98 -63.83 -3.28
#